data_AF-A0A534XQM5-F1
#
_entry.id   AF-A0A534XQM5-F1
#
_cell.length_a   1.000
_cell.length_b   1.000
_cell.length_c   1.000
_cell.angle_alpha   90.00
_cell.angle_beta   90.00
_cell.angle_gamma   90.00
#
_symmetry.space_group_name_H-M   'P 1'
#
loop_
_entity.id
_entity.type
_entity.pdbx_description
1 polymer ?
#
loop_
_entity_poly.entity_id
_entity_poly.type
_entity_poly.pdbx_seq_one_letter_code
_entity_poly.pdbx_strand_id
1 'polypeptide(L)'
;MFDARGRGGGKTARWICALALASICSEAGCSRRAANAKAAEELLPPRPVAAVITAPLASLAQHLSELFARAARIPGGEQLEANRRGTAAQLGFDPLTRDGLTSAGLDPDRGAAVAVTQGNPRPGWVAALPVANQDAFAKTLDRILRERAGFAERSEENRSGTRVTIYSRPGVIEKIAHGFVRGYAVVARGPDPAAEVASAAARKAEESLSSGDRLRGAREDIGPQDLTVLAAEGTLGFRGTAARTLAGTLPGETTIGLTGTSAGVSAKISYRGTGDEVAKIRAALPGGAGGLAALLPADAPVRMRLGLQPAEVLRQARRIPEIAQAMDSLAAGGVDPLRDIAPALAPGAALAIGLSPSAKLGALVDYGIFDWRTRSPFESLQLLALAPVADETRLSRALQSLAAALPKAGAKVQRTSDGWQVRYAGGEGPRFGLATVAGQKVAWLAGGYGARELSGILAAARDPSLPPVLAQDPGAAVRVDLAALAARVRSLPDATYGSGPQAYVARSVVGQIIEPLSALRATAAAIPTDRGLRADIDVAIAPAGQR
;
A
#
# COMPACT_ATOMS: atom_id res chain seq x y z
N MET A 1 -38.58 -28.40 -60.18
CA MET A 1 -38.72 -27.43 -61.28
C MET A 1 -37.82 -26.25 -60.89
N PHE A 2 -36.50 -26.31 -60.97
CA PHE A 2 -35.60 -26.70 -62.06
C PHE A 2 -34.80 -27.98 -61.80
N ASP A 3 -34.40 -28.60 -62.90
CA ASP A 3 -33.71 -29.87 -63.07
C ASP A 3 -32.33 -29.58 -63.65
N ALA A 4 -31.27 -30.26 -63.17
CA ALA A 4 -30.03 -30.47 -63.94
C ALA A 4 -29.16 -31.55 -63.28
N ARG A 5 -29.21 -32.74 -63.88
CA ARG A 5 -28.34 -33.89 -63.64
C ARG A 5 -26.92 -33.62 -64.17
N GLY A 6 -25.92 -34.22 -63.51
CA GLY A 6 -24.59 -34.42 -64.07
C GLY A 6 -23.88 -35.59 -63.39
N ARG A 7 -23.83 -36.74 -64.07
CA ARG A 7 -23.10 -37.96 -63.69
C ARG A 7 -21.66 -37.93 -64.23
N GLY A 8 -20.73 -38.51 -63.46
CA GLY A 8 -19.42 -39.02 -63.90
C GLY A 8 -18.50 -39.07 -62.67
N GLY A 9 -17.93 -40.18 -62.19
CA GLY A 9 -17.59 -41.46 -62.81
C GLY A 9 -16.07 -41.58 -62.89
N GLY A 10 -15.41 -42.18 -61.89
CA GLY A 10 -13.97 -42.46 -61.94
C GLY A 10 -13.35 -42.83 -60.59
N LYS A 11 -13.04 -44.12 -60.43
CA LYS A 11 -12.55 -44.77 -59.20
C LYS A 11 -11.06 -44.49 -58.96
N THR A 12 -10.66 -44.19 -57.72
CA THR A 12 -9.40 -44.66 -57.10
C THR A 12 -9.43 -44.45 -55.58
N ALA A 13 -9.14 -45.54 -54.84
CA ALA A 13 -8.80 -45.64 -53.40
C ALA A 13 -9.86 -45.14 -52.39
N ARG A 14 -10.70 -45.96 -51.75
CA ARG A 14 -10.47 -47.17 -50.94
C ARG A 14 -9.56 -46.95 -49.71
N TRP A 15 -10.04 -46.13 -48.76
CA TRP A 15 -9.78 -46.19 -47.31
C TRP A 15 -10.96 -45.45 -46.62
N ILE A 16 -12.15 -46.03 -46.54
CA ILE A 16 -12.65 -46.97 -45.51
C ILE A 16 -12.75 -46.32 -44.10
N CYS A 17 -14.01 -46.00 -43.76
CA CYS A 17 -14.70 -46.44 -42.53
C CYS A 17 -14.07 -46.16 -41.16
N ALA A 18 -13.88 -44.88 -40.78
CA ALA A 18 -13.58 -44.55 -39.38
C ALA A 18 -14.27 -43.29 -38.81
N LEU A 19 -15.23 -42.69 -39.52
CA LEU A 19 -15.75 -41.35 -39.15
C LEU A 19 -17.27 -41.25 -38.97
N ALA A 20 -18.01 -42.37 -38.94
CA ALA A 20 -19.47 -42.32 -38.82
C ALA A 20 -20.09 -43.31 -37.82
N LEU A 21 -19.29 -43.91 -36.92
CA LEU A 21 -19.78 -44.88 -35.92
C LEU A 21 -19.07 -44.75 -34.56
N ALA A 22 -18.86 -43.51 -34.11
CA ALA A 22 -18.38 -43.20 -32.75
C ALA A 22 -19.30 -42.20 -32.02
N SER A 23 -20.57 -42.10 -32.42
CA SER A 23 -21.54 -41.15 -31.85
C SER A 23 -22.70 -41.80 -31.06
N ILE A 24 -22.71 -43.13 -30.86
CA ILE A 24 -23.86 -43.81 -30.20
C ILE A 24 -23.43 -44.85 -29.12
N CYS A 25 -22.15 -44.91 -28.73
CA CYS A 25 -21.72 -45.75 -27.58
C CYS A 25 -20.71 -45.05 -26.68
N SER A 26 -21.13 -44.01 -25.96
CA SER A 26 -20.36 -43.43 -24.84
C SER A 26 -21.19 -43.19 -23.57
N GLU A 27 -22.36 -43.84 -23.46
CA GLU A 27 -23.11 -44.02 -22.21
C GLU A 27 -22.82 -45.42 -21.62
N ALA A 28 -21.55 -45.66 -21.27
CA ALA A 28 -21.11 -46.61 -20.23
C ALA A 28 -19.58 -46.58 -20.17
N GLY A 29 -19.01 -45.92 -19.15
CA GLY A 29 -17.65 -46.20 -18.71
C GLY A 29 -16.50 -45.32 -19.23
N CYS A 30 -16.75 -44.14 -19.79
CA CYS A 30 -15.71 -43.11 -19.92
C CYS A 30 -15.84 -42.10 -18.78
N SER A 31 -14.83 -42.06 -17.92
CA SER A 31 -14.61 -41.02 -16.93
C SER A 31 -14.85 -39.65 -17.57
N ARG A 32 -15.91 -38.95 -17.11
CA ARG A 32 -16.06 -37.51 -17.38
C ARG A 32 -14.70 -36.88 -17.08
N ARG A 33 -13.98 -36.39 -18.09
CA ARG A 33 -12.93 -35.39 -17.88
C ARG A 33 -13.65 -34.23 -17.21
N ALA A 34 -13.67 -34.23 -15.88
CA ALA A 34 -14.20 -33.15 -15.10
C ALA A 34 -13.52 -31.89 -15.60
N ALA A 35 -14.30 -30.92 -16.07
CA ALA A 35 -13.75 -29.69 -16.61
C ALA A 35 -12.80 -29.08 -15.57
N ASN A 36 -11.55 -28.82 -15.99
CA ASN A 36 -10.57 -28.16 -15.14
C ASN A 36 -11.15 -26.84 -14.61
N ALA A 37 -10.83 -26.48 -13.38
CA ALA A 37 -11.20 -25.18 -12.83
C ALA A 37 -10.50 -24.08 -13.61
N LYS A 38 -11.21 -23.02 -14.00
CA LYS A 38 -10.60 -21.94 -14.79
C LYS A 38 -9.66 -21.11 -13.94
N ALA A 39 -9.95 -21.00 -12.64
CA ALA A 39 -9.12 -20.27 -11.67
C ALA A 39 -9.16 -20.92 -10.28
N ALA A 40 -8.18 -20.58 -9.43
CA ALA A 40 -8.04 -21.17 -8.10
C ALA A 40 -9.21 -20.79 -7.16
N GLU A 41 -9.74 -19.59 -7.30
CA GLU A 41 -10.88 -19.09 -6.54
C GLU A 41 -12.19 -19.88 -6.76
N GLU A 42 -12.30 -20.67 -7.84
CA GLU A 42 -13.44 -21.59 -8.03
C GLU A 42 -13.48 -22.72 -6.99
N LEU A 43 -12.32 -23.04 -6.41
CA LEU A 43 -12.15 -24.11 -5.43
C LEU A 43 -12.16 -23.59 -3.99
N LEU A 44 -12.37 -22.29 -3.79
CA LEU A 44 -12.42 -21.69 -2.46
C LEU A 44 -13.87 -21.47 -1.98
N PRO A 45 -14.11 -21.47 -0.65
CA PRO A 45 -15.41 -21.13 -0.09
C PRO A 45 -15.88 -19.74 -0.54
N PRO A 46 -17.21 -19.51 -0.71
CA PRO A 46 -17.73 -18.25 -1.27
C PRO A 46 -17.61 -17.05 -0.32
N ARG A 47 -17.54 -17.28 1.00
CA ARG A 47 -17.51 -16.22 2.02
C ARG A 47 -16.37 -16.44 3.04
N PRO A 48 -15.10 -16.31 2.62
CA PRO A 48 -13.99 -16.43 3.53
C PRO A 48 -13.84 -15.15 4.37
N VAL A 49 -13.28 -15.29 5.57
CA VAL A 49 -12.91 -14.15 6.42
C VAL A 49 -11.81 -13.34 5.74
N ALA A 50 -10.80 -14.05 5.25
CA ALA A 50 -9.77 -13.47 4.41
C ALA A 50 -9.45 -14.40 3.24
N ALA A 51 -9.02 -13.84 2.11
CA ALA A 51 -8.48 -14.63 1.02
C ALA A 51 -7.24 -13.97 0.44
N VAL A 52 -6.32 -14.76 -0.09
CA VAL A 52 -5.13 -14.32 -0.81
C VAL A 52 -5.16 -15.02 -2.16
N ILE A 53 -5.08 -14.26 -3.24
CA ILE A 53 -5.14 -14.75 -4.63
C ILE A 53 -3.92 -14.21 -5.35
N THR A 54 -3.25 -15.06 -6.11
CA THR A 54 -2.07 -14.65 -6.89
C THR A 54 -2.41 -14.55 -8.37
N ALA A 55 -1.67 -13.71 -9.08
CA ALA A 55 -1.47 -13.85 -10.52
C ALA A 55 -0.80 -15.22 -10.84
N PRO A 56 -0.63 -15.58 -12.12
CA PRO A 56 0.14 -16.77 -12.50
C PRO A 56 1.49 -16.84 -11.78
N LEU A 57 1.81 -18.01 -11.22
CA LEU A 57 2.97 -18.19 -10.36
C LEU A 57 4.29 -17.83 -11.04
N ALA A 58 4.44 -18.08 -12.34
CA ALA A 58 5.62 -17.69 -13.11
C ALA A 58 5.79 -16.16 -13.19
N SER A 59 4.70 -15.42 -13.45
CA SER A 59 4.74 -13.96 -13.51
C SER A 59 5.09 -13.37 -12.15
N LEU A 60 4.43 -13.85 -11.08
CA LEU A 60 4.74 -13.46 -9.70
C LEU A 60 6.22 -13.76 -9.35
N ALA A 61 6.70 -14.96 -9.67
CA ALA A 61 8.07 -15.38 -9.42
C ALA A 61 9.09 -14.49 -10.15
N GLN A 62 8.85 -14.19 -11.43
CA GLN A 62 9.69 -13.29 -12.22
C GLN A 62 9.73 -11.89 -11.61
N HIS A 63 8.57 -11.30 -11.37
CA HIS A 63 8.38 -9.99 -10.77
C HIS A 63 9.09 -9.84 -9.42
N LEU A 64 8.91 -10.83 -8.54
CA LEU A 64 9.61 -10.86 -7.25
C LEU A 64 11.11 -11.06 -7.43
N SER A 65 11.56 -11.98 -8.28
CA SER A 65 12.99 -12.20 -8.53
C SER A 65 13.69 -10.93 -9.04
N GLU A 66 13.05 -10.20 -9.96
CA GLU A 66 13.52 -8.91 -10.46
C GLU A 66 13.59 -7.84 -9.35
N LEU A 67 12.54 -7.76 -8.52
CA LEU A 67 12.51 -6.88 -7.35
C LEU A 67 13.60 -7.21 -6.34
N PHE A 68 13.80 -8.49 -6.03
CA PHE A 68 14.85 -8.98 -5.12
C PHE A 68 16.24 -8.63 -5.66
N ALA A 69 16.51 -8.91 -6.94
CA ALA A 69 17.76 -8.58 -7.60
C ALA A 69 18.03 -7.07 -7.62
N ARG A 70 16.96 -6.25 -7.72
CA ARG A 70 17.05 -4.80 -7.64
C ARG A 70 17.36 -4.33 -6.21
N ALA A 71 16.59 -4.83 -5.23
CA ALA A 71 16.72 -4.46 -3.83
C ALA A 71 18.06 -4.92 -3.22
N ALA A 72 18.61 -6.05 -3.69
CA ALA A 72 19.92 -6.54 -3.29
C ALA A 72 21.08 -5.59 -3.65
N ARG A 73 20.88 -4.68 -4.62
CA ARG A 73 21.87 -3.64 -4.99
C ARG A 73 21.82 -2.42 -4.08
N ILE A 74 20.81 -2.30 -3.22
CA ILE A 74 20.73 -1.26 -2.21
C ILE A 74 21.61 -1.71 -1.03
N PRO A 75 22.44 -0.83 -0.44
CA PRO A 75 23.20 -1.19 0.75
C PRO A 75 22.31 -1.77 1.85
N GLY A 76 22.71 -2.91 2.42
CA GLY A 76 21.89 -3.71 3.36
C GLY A 76 20.99 -4.76 2.70
N GLY A 77 20.85 -4.73 1.36
CA GLY A 77 20.04 -5.69 0.59
C GLY A 77 20.61 -7.10 0.48
N GLU A 78 21.87 -7.32 0.86
CA GLU A 78 22.54 -8.65 0.83
C GLU A 78 21.79 -9.71 1.65
N GLN A 79 21.12 -9.29 2.73
CA GLN A 79 20.30 -10.16 3.57
C GLN A 79 19.10 -10.75 2.81
N LEU A 80 18.61 -10.06 1.76
CA LEU A 80 17.47 -10.53 0.98
C LEU A 80 17.82 -11.79 0.18
N GLU A 81 19.01 -11.86 -0.41
CA GLU A 81 19.49 -13.05 -1.12
C GLU A 81 19.80 -14.21 -0.16
N ALA A 82 20.30 -13.91 1.05
CA ALA A 82 20.47 -14.92 2.09
C ALA A 82 19.11 -15.50 2.52
N ASN A 83 18.10 -14.64 2.73
CA ASN A 83 16.74 -15.04 3.07
C ASN A 83 16.10 -15.87 1.95
N ARG A 84 16.24 -15.46 0.68
CA ARG A 84 15.77 -16.22 -0.48
C ARG A 84 16.36 -17.63 -0.50
N ARG A 85 17.68 -17.75 -0.35
CA ARG A 85 18.37 -19.06 -0.29
C ARG A 85 17.89 -19.88 0.90
N GLY A 86 17.70 -19.25 2.06
CA GLY A 86 17.14 -19.90 3.25
C GLY A 86 15.73 -20.45 3.01
N THR A 87 14.84 -19.67 2.42
CA THR A 87 13.48 -20.09 2.05
C THR A 87 13.52 -21.22 1.03
N ALA A 88 14.36 -21.13 -0.01
CA ALA A 88 14.50 -22.19 -1.00
C ALA A 88 15.00 -23.50 -0.36
N ALA A 89 15.95 -23.43 0.58
CA ALA A 89 16.44 -24.60 1.33
C ALA A 89 15.38 -25.21 2.26
N GLN A 90 14.53 -24.38 2.88
CA GLN A 90 13.41 -24.85 3.71
C GLN A 90 12.35 -25.55 2.87
N LEU A 91 11.98 -24.95 1.74
CA LEU A 91 10.99 -25.48 0.82
C LEU A 91 11.53 -26.66 0.00
N GLY A 92 12.85 -26.77 -0.20
CA GLY A 92 13.49 -27.78 -1.05
C GLY A 92 13.40 -27.49 -2.55
N PHE A 93 12.97 -26.29 -2.94
CA PHE A 93 12.92 -25.75 -4.29
C PHE A 93 12.90 -24.22 -4.22
N ASP A 94 13.25 -23.50 -5.28
CA ASP A 94 13.18 -22.03 -5.32
C ASP A 94 11.79 -21.56 -5.81
N PRO A 95 10.93 -20.98 -4.94
CA PRO A 95 9.59 -20.53 -5.32
C PRO A 95 9.60 -19.30 -6.23
N LEU A 96 10.75 -18.63 -6.41
CA LEU A 96 10.91 -17.44 -7.26
C LEU A 96 11.47 -17.78 -8.64
N THR A 97 11.43 -19.05 -9.04
CA THR A 97 11.85 -19.51 -10.37
C THR A 97 10.84 -20.44 -10.99
N ARG A 98 10.68 -20.37 -12.32
CA ARG A 98 9.79 -21.28 -13.07
C ARG A 98 10.21 -22.74 -12.91
N ASP A 99 11.51 -23.01 -12.94
CA ASP A 99 12.06 -24.37 -12.79
C ASP A 99 11.84 -24.91 -11.37
N GLY A 100 12.04 -24.08 -10.35
CA GLY A 100 11.76 -24.43 -8.96
C GLY A 100 10.28 -24.77 -8.74
N LEU A 101 9.36 -23.96 -9.28
CA LEU A 101 7.93 -24.26 -9.23
C LEU A 101 7.58 -25.57 -9.96
N THR A 102 8.13 -25.78 -11.15
CA THR A 102 7.86 -26.98 -11.97
C THR A 102 8.42 -28.25 -11.31
N SER A 103 9.62 -28.18 -10.72
CA SER A 103 10.23 -29.29 -9.97
C SER A 103 9.44 -29.65 -8.70
N ALA A 104 8.76 -28.68 -8.09
CA ALA A 104 7.81 -28.90 -7.00
C ALA A 104 6.47 -29.49 -7.48
N GLY A 105 6.30 -29.73 -8.79
CA GLY A 105 5.08 -30.23 -9.40
C GLY A 105 3.98 -29.18 -9.62
N LEU A 106 4.26 -27.90 -9.34
CA LEU A 106 3.31 -26.81 -9.54
C LEU A 106 3.20 -26.46 -11.04
N ASP A 107 2.04 -25.96 -11.44
CA ASP A 107 1.83 -25.38 -12.77
C ASP A 107 2.09 -23.85 -12.71
N PRO A 108 3.18 -23.36 -13.34
CA PRO A 108 3.59 -21.96 -13.23
C PRO A 108 2.66 -21.00 -13.98
N ASP A 109 1.88 -21.47 -14.96
CA ASP A 109 1.08 -20.60 -15.84
C ASP A 109 -0.30 -20.28 -15.25
N ARG A 110 -0.59 -20.75 -14.02
CA ARG A 110 -1.85 -20.54 -13.31
C ARG A 110 -1.63 -19.91 -11.95
N GLY A 111 -2.65 -19.20 -11.45
CA GLY A 111 -2.64 -18.59 -10.13
C GLY A 111 -2.96 -19.58 -9.01
N ALA A 112 -2.50 -19.27 -7.80
CA ALA A 112 -2.86 -19.95 -6.57
C ALA A 112 -3.81 -19.08 -5.73
N ALA A 113 -4.55 -19.70 -4.82
CA ALA A 113 -5.36 -18.95 -3.87
C ALA A 113 -5.48 -19.65 -2.51
N VAL A 114 -5.63 -18.88 -1.45
CA VAL A 114 -5.85 -19.36 -0.08
C VAL A 114 -7.01 -18.59 0.52
N ALA A 115 -7.96 -19.29 1.13
CA ALA A 115 -9.05 -18.74 1.93
C ALA A 115 -8.87 -19.12 3.39
N VAL A 116 -9.10 -18.16 4.28
CA VAL A 116 -9.18 -18.34 5.73
C VAL A 116 -10.66 -18.35 6.12
N THR A 117 -11.07 -19.38 6.83
CA THR A 117 -12.43 -19.57 7.32
C THR A 117 -12.52 -19.29 8.82
N GLN A 118 -13.72 -18.96 9.31
CA GLN A 118 -13.95 -18.90 10.75
C GLN A 118 -13.80 -20.30 11.35
N GLY A 119 -13.20 -20.40 12.53
CA GLY A 119 -13.04 -21.65 13.25
C GLY A 119 -12.79 -21.41 14.73
N ASN A 120 -13.25 -22.35 15.56
CA ASN A 120 -13.07 -22.35 17.01
C ASN A 120 -12.32 -23.64 17.39
N PRO A 121 -11.16 -23.62 18.06
CA PRO A 121 -10.48 -22.46 18.69
C PRO A 121 -9.59 -21.62 17.75
N ARG A 122 -9.34 -22.08 16.53
CA ARG A 122 -8.47 -21.40 15.55
C ARG A 122 -9.12 -21.37 14.17
N PRO A 123 -8.85 -20.31 13.38
CA PRO A 123 -9.35 -20.22 12.01
C PRO A 123 -8.79 -21.35 11.14
N GLY A 124 -9.69 -21.96 10.35
CA GLY A 124 -9.32 -22.91 9.31
C GLY A 124 -8.78 -22.20 8.07
N TRP A 125 -8.19 -22.96 7.16
CA TRP A 125 -7.84 -22.45 5.84
C TRP A 125 -7.94 -23.52 4.77
N VAL A 126 -8.20 -23.09 3.54
CA VAL A 126 -8.24 -23.91 2.33
C VAL A 126 -7.40 -23.22 1.27
N ALA A 127 -6.43 -23.91 0.71
CA ALA A 127 -5.55 -23.46 -0.34
C ALA A 127 -5.79 -24.26 -1.62
N ALA A 128 -5.86 -23.60 -2.76
CA ALA A 128 -5.88 -24.18 -4.08
C ALA A 128 -4.58 -23.83 -4.81
N LEU A 129 -3.73 -24.84 -5.01
CA LEU A 129 -2.41 -24.71 -5.64
C LEU A 129 -2.44 -25.34 -7.03
N PRO A 130 -2.02 -24.63 -8.09
CA PRO A 130 -2.07 -25.17 -9.44
C PRO A 130 -1.00 -26.26 -9.61
N VAL A 131 -1.38 -27.40 -10.19
CA VAL A 131 -0.49 -28.59 -10.26
C VAL A 131 -0.39 -29.09 -11.69
N ALA A 132 0.85 -29.20 -12.18
CA ALA A 132 1.17 -29.82 -13.47
C ALA A 132 1.54 -31.31 -13.30
N ASN A 133 2.19 -31.66 -12.17
CA ASN A 133 2.59 -33.03 -11.86
C ASN A 133 2.17 -33.40 -10.43
N GLN A 134 1.13 -34.22 -10.31
CA GLN A 134 0.52 -34.60 -9.05
C GLN A 134 1.47 -35.39 -8.15
N ASP A 135 2.25 -36.32 -8.71
CA ASP A 135 3.17 -37.14 -7.93
C ASP A 135 4.36 -36.33 -7.39
N ALA A 136 4.91 -35.43 -8.21
CA ALA A 136 5.97 -34.52 -7.78
C ALA A 136 5.48 -33.56 -6.68
N PHE A 137 4.26 -33.03 -6.84
CA PHE A 137 3.64 -32.18 -5.83
C PHE A 137 3.35 -32.94 -4.53
N ALA A 138 2.78 -34.14 -4.61
CA ALA A 138 2.49 -34.97 -3.44
C ALA A 138 3.78 -35.29 -2.66
N LYS A 139 4.87 -35.64 -3.34
CA LYS A 139 6.20 -35.85 -2.70
C LYS A 139 6.72 -34.57 -2.04
N THR A 140 6.58 -33.43 -2.71
CA THR A 140 7.00 -32.13 -2.17
C THR A 140 6.24 -31.77 -0.92
N LEU A 141 4.91 -31.94 -0.94
CA LEU A 141 4.04 -31.67 0.20
C LEU A 141 4.29 -32.65 1.35
N ASP A 142 4.45 -33.95 1.07
CA ASP A 142 4.77 -34.98 2.08
C ASP A 142 6.06 -34.64 2.83
N ARG A 143 7.11 -34.25 2.10
CA ARG A 143 8.38 -33.81 2.66
C ARG A 143 8.21 -32.58 3.56
N ILE A 144 7.51 -31.54 3.07
CA ILE A 144 7.28 -30.31 3.84
C ILE A 144 6.48 -30.62 5.12
N LEU A 145 5.39 -31.38 5.01
CA LEU A 145 4.50 -31.63 6.14
C LEU A 145 5.14 -32.56 7.19
N ARG A 146 5.85 -33.60 6.77
CA ARG A 146 6.44 -34.58 7.69
C ARG A 146 7.77 -34.11 8.26
N GLU A 147 8.70 -33.70 7.39
CA GLU A 147 10.07 -33.38 7.82
C GLU A 147 10.21 -31.97 8.40
N ARG A 148 9.42 -31.00 7.92
CA ARG A 148 9.51 -29.61 8.38
C ARG A 148 8.41 -29.23 9.35
N ALA A 149 7.17 -29.64 9.08
CA ALA A 149 6.02 -29.30 9.91
C ALA A 149 5.65 -30.39 10.93
N GLY A 150 6.34 -31.54 10.99
CA GLY A 150 6.16 -32.56 12.02
C GLY A 150 4.79 -33.25 12.04
N PHE A 151 4.07 -33.30 10.92
CA PHE A 151 2.86 -34.12 10.77
C PHE A 151 3.24 -35.54 10.31
N ALA A 152 3.74 -36.35 11.23
CA ALA A 152 4.39 -37.63 10.91
C ALA A 152 3.42 -38.73 10.45
N GLU A 153 2.18 -38.71 10.93
CA GLU A 153 1.16 -39.70 10.59
C GLU A 153 0.48 -39.33 9.28
N ARG A 154 0.39 -40.31 8.37
CA ARG A 154 -0.28 -40.18 7.09
C ARG A 154 -1.35 -41.27 6.96
N SER A 155 -2.56 -40.86 6.64
CA SER A 155 -3.64 -41.77 6.24
C SER A 155 -4.25 -41.34 4.92
N GLU A 156 -4.89 -42.27 4.23
CA GLU A 156 -5.64 -41.99 3.02
C GLU A 156 -7.07 -42.46 3.20
N GLU A 157 -8.01 -41.65 2.75
CA GLU A 157 -9.41 -41.99 2.73
C GLU A 157 -10.05 -41.52 1.43
N ASN A 158 -11.14 -42.16 1.04
CA ASN A 158 -11.95 -41.72 -0.09
C ASN A 158 -13.22 -41.07 0.46
N ARG A 159 -13.39 -39.77 0.19
CA ARG A 159 -14.52 -38.99 0.68
C ARG A 159 -15.28 -38.38 -0.49
N SER A 160 -16.54 -38.78 -0.63
CA SER A 160 -17.41 -38.34 -1.74
C SER A 160 -16.78 -38.53 -3.13
N GLY A 161 -16.04 -39.63 -3.33
CA GLY A 161 -15.36 -39.95 -4.59
C GLY A 161 -14.04 -39.22 -4.81
N THR A 162 -13.57 -38.43 -3.85
CA THR A 162 -12.27 -37.75 -3.88
C THR A 162 -11.28 -38.49 -2.98
N ARG A 163 -10.13 -38.90 -3.52
CA ARG A 163 -9.03 -39.42 -2.71
C ARG A 163 -8.39 -38.28 -1.93
N VAL A 164 -8.39 -38.40 -0.62
CA VAL A 164 -7.86 -37.41 0.31
C VAL A 164 -6.76 -38.05 1.14
N THR A 165 -5.61 -37.40 1.19
CA THR A 165 -4.51 -37.77 2.09
C THR A 165 -4.51 -36.84 3.28
N ILE A 166 -4.56 -37.41 4.48
CA ILE A 166 -4.63 -36.70 5.75
C ILE A 166 -3.30 -36.86 6.48
N TYR A 167 -2.82 -35.75 7.03
CA TYR A 167 -1.65 -35.63 7.86
C TYR A 167 -2.05 -35.22 9.28
N SER A 168 -1.60 -35.98 10.27
CA SER A 168 -1.83 -35.72 11.69
C SER A 168 -0.54 -35.71 12.49
N ARG A 169 -0.61 -35.14 13.69
CA ARG A 169 0.45 -35.22 14.70
C ARG A 169 -0.13 -35.83 15.98
N PRO A 170 0.58 -36.74 16.66
CA PRO A 170 0.18 -37.25 17.96
C PRO A 170 -0.10 -36.12 18.95
N GLY A 171 -1.24 -36.21 19.65
CA GLY A 171 -1.63 -35.23 20.69
C GLY A 171 -2.08 -33.86 20.17
N VAL A 172 -2.17 -33.66 18.85
CA VAL A 172 -2.67 -32.41 18.24
C VAL A 172 -3.95 -32.67 17.46
N ILE A 173 -4.99 -31.91 17.78
CA ILE A 173 -6.32 -32.05 17.14
C ILE A 173 -6.29 -31.55 15.70
N GLU A 174 -5.46 -30.56 15.38
CA GLU A 174 -5.32 -30.02 14.03
C GLU A 174 -4.76 -31.05 13.06
N LYS A 175 -5.47 -31.25 11.95
CA LYS A 175 -5.07 -32.09 10.82
C LYS A 175 -4.94 -31.24 9.57
N ILE A 176 -4.12 -31.69 8.64
CA ILE A 176 -4.02 -31.11 7.30
C ILE A 176 -4.40 -32.19 6.30
N ALA A 177 -5.26 -31.89 5.35
CA ALA A 177 -5.60 -32.81 4.27
C ALA A 177 -5.26 -32.20 2.92
N HIS A 178 -4.97 -33.04 1.94
CA HIS A 178 -4.93 -32.61 0.55
C HIS A 178 -5.58 -33.62 -0.39
N GLY A 179 -6.04 -33.13 -1.54
CA GLY A 179 -6.51 -33.94 -2.65
C GLY A 179 -6.41 -33.18 -3.97
N PHE A 180 -6.38 -33.92 -5.08
CA PHE A 180 -6.29 -33.34 -6.42
C PHE A 180 -7.68 -33.15 -7.03
N VAL A 181 -8.00 -31.91 -7.38
CA VAL A 181 -9.33 -31.49 -7.82
C VAL A 181 -9.18 -30.59 -9.04
N ARG A 182 -9.75 -31.00 -10.18
CA ARG A 182 -9.93 -30.16 -11.39
C ARG A 182 -8.65 -29.40 -11.82
N GLY A 183 -7.49 -30.07 -11.74
CA GLY A 183 -6.18 -29.51 -12.09
C GLY A 183 -5.48 -28.70 -11.00
N TYR A 184 -5.94 -28.76 -9.75
CA TYR A 184 -5.33 -28.13 -8.58
C TYR A 184 -5.10 -29.17 -7.48
N ALA A 185 -4.14 -28.94 -6.60
CA ALA A 185 -4.13 -29.52 -5.26
C ALA A 185 -4.89 -28.60 -4.31
N VAL A 186 -5.97 -29.13 -3.71
CA VAL A 186 -6.65 -28.47 -2.60
C VAL A 186 -6.03 -28.96 -1.32
N VAL A 187 -5.45 -28.06 -0.53
CA VAL A 187 -4.87 -28.33 0.79
C VAL A 187 -5.71 -27.62 1.83
N ALA A 188 -6.18 -28.31 2.86
CA ALA A 188 -7.04 -27.72 3.89
C ALA A 188 -6.52 -28.03 5.29
N ARG A 189 -6.75 -27.09 6.20
CA ARG A 189 -6.57 -27.24 7.65
C ARG A 189 -7.83 -26.82 8.36
N GLY A 190 -8.31 -27.63 9.29
CA GLY A 190 -9.47 -27.29 10.10
C GLY A 190 -9.92 -28.45 10.99
N PRO A 191 -11.15 -28.37 11.53
CA PRO A 191 -11.76 -29.46 12.30
C PRO A 191 -11.95 -30.73 11.46
N ASP A 192 -12.36 -30.57 10.19
CA ASP A 192 -12.48 -31.66 9.23
C ASP A 192 -11.90 -31.25 7.86
N PRO A 193 -10.56 -31.30 7.70
CA PRO A 193 -9.92 -30.85 6.48
C PRO A 193 -10.25 -31.77 5.28
N ALA A 194 -10.64 -33.03 5.51
CA ALA A 194 -11.02 -33.93 4.43
C ALA A 194 -12.40 -33.60 3.85
N ALA A 195 -13.35 -33.20 4.71
CA ALA A 195 -14.62 -32.66 4.24
C ALA A 195 -14.44 -31.38 3.42
N GLU A 196 -13.50 -30.51 3.79
CA GLU A 196 -13.18 -29.29 3.02
C GLU A 196 -12.64 -29.61 1.63
N VAL A 197 -11.71 -30.57 1.51
CA VAL A 197 -11.19 -31.03 0.21
C VAL A 197 -12.30 -31.64 -0.65
N ALA A 198 -13.14 -32.50 -0.07
CA ALA A 198 -14.27 -33.09 -0.79
C ALA A 198 -15.31 -32.02 -1.20
N SER A 199 -15.56 -31.02 -0.35
CA SER A 199 -16.45 -29.90 -0.65
C SER A 199 -15.91 -29.05 -1.80
N ALA A 200 -14.60 -28.81 -1.85
CA ALA A 200 -13.96 -28.14 -2.98
C ALA A 200 -14.08 -28.93 -4.29
N ALA A 201 -14.07 -30.27 -4.22
CA ALA A 201 -14.29 -31.13 -5.38
C ALA A 201 -15.72 -31.07 -5.93
N ALA A 202 -16.71 -30.98 -5.05
CA ALA A 202 -18.12 -30.88 -5.42
C ALA A 202 -18.56 -29.46 -5.83
N ARG A 203 -17.78 -28.42 -5.48
CA ARG A 203 -18.16 -27.02 -5.64
C ARG A 203 -18.25 -26.60 -7.10
N LYS A 204 -19.37 -25.96 -7.45
CA LYS A 204 -19.55 -25.30 -8.75
C LYS A 204 -18.97 -23.89 -8.74
N ALA A 205 -18.65 -23.35 -9.91
CA ALA A 205 -18.06 -22.01 -10.03
C ALA A 205 -18.98 -20.93 -9.44
N GLU A 206 -20.29 -21.09 -9.59
CA GLU A 206 -21.31 -20.15 -9.10
C GLU A 206 -21.40 -20.11 -7.56
N GLU A 207 -20.93 -21.17 -6.88
CA GLU A 207 -20.96 -21.35 -5.42
C GLU A 207 -19.62 -21.01 -4.75
N SER A 208 -18.69 -20.42 -5.50
CA SER A 208 -17.30 -20.22 -5.08
C SER A 208 -16.96 -18.75 -4.85
N LEU A 209 -15.75 -18.48 -4.37
CA LEU A 209 -15.25 -17.12 -4.25
C LEU A 209 -15.20 -16.40 -5.61
N SER A 210 -15.05 -17.14 -6.72
CA SER A 210 -14.95 -16.59 -8.07
C SER A 210 -16.19 -15.84 -8.54
N SER A 211 -17.38 -16.26 -8.10
CA SER A 211 -18.66 -15.63 -8.47
C SER A 211 -19.04 -14.48 -7.53
N GLY A 212 -18.41 -14.41 -6.35
CA GLY A 212 -18.77 -13.49 -5.28
C GLY A 212 -18.53 -12.01 -5.61
N ASP A 213 -19.47 -11.15 -5.21
CA ASP A 213 -19.42 -9.70 -5.43
C ASP A 213 -18.19 -9.04 -4.79
N ARG A 214 -17.68 -9.62 -3.70
CA ARG A 214 -16.48 -9.11 -3.01
C ARG A 214 -15.22 -9.21 -3.87
N LEU A 215 -14.97 -10.37 -4.50
CA LEU A 215 -13.81 -10.52 -5.38
C LEU A 215 -13.99 -9.72 -6.69
N ARG A 216 -15.20 -9.72 -7.24
CA ARG A 216 -15.51 -8.92 -8.44
C ARG A 216 -15.26 -7.44 -8.19
N GLY A 217 -15.82 -6.93 -7.10
CA GLY A 217 -15.64 -5.55 -6.68
C GLY A 217 -14.20 -5.20 -6.34
N ALA A 218 -13.46 -6.11 -5.68
CA ALA A 218 -12.02 -5.94 -5.50
C ALA A 218 -11.30 -5.73 -6.84
N ARG A 219 -11.56 -6.59 -7.83
CA ARG A 219 -10.95 -6.48 -9.17
C ARG A 219 -11.33 -5.18 -9.90
N GLU A 220 -12.55 -4.69 -9.72
CA GLU A 220 -12.98 -3.38 -10.25
C GLU A 220 -12.21 -2.23 -9.60
N ASP A 221 -12.03 -2.26 -8.27
CA ASP A 221 -11.50 -1.14 -7.51
C ASP A 221 -9.96 -1.00 -7.66
N ILE A 222 -9.23 -2.13 -7.59
CA ILE A 222 -7.75 -2.14 -7.60
C ILE A 222 -7.15 -2.60 -8.94
N GLY A 223 -7.93 -3.22 -9.82
CA GLY A 223 -7.46 -3.77 -11.09
C GLY A 223 -6.64 -5.05 -10.94
N PRO A 224 -5.95 -5.50 -12.00
CA PRO A 224 -5.09 -6.69 -11.96
C PRO A 224 -3.86 -6.43 -11.09
N GLN A 225 -3.46 -7.40 -10.28
CA GLN A 225 -2.35 -7.32 -9.32
C GLN A 225 -1.65 -8.68 -9.21
N ASP A 226 -0.37 -8.70 -8.84
CA ASP A 226 0.37 -9.94 -8.59
C ASP A 226 -0.17 -10.72 -7.39
N LEU A 227 -0.58 -9.98 -6.35
CA LEU A 227 -1.22 -10.50 -5.16
C LEU A 227 -2.47 -9.68 -4.85
N THR A 228 -3.60 -10.34 -4.61
CA THR A 228 -4.83 -9.73 -4.11
C THR A 228 -5.21 -10.35 -2.78
N VAL A 229 -5.27 -9.53 -1.74
CA VAL A 229 -5.72 -9.91 -0.40
C VAL A 229 -7.10 -9.32 -0.17
N LEU A 230 -8.06 -10.17 0.17
CA LEU A 230 -9.38 -9.78 0.62
C LEU A 230 -9.44 -9.96 2.13
N ALA A 231 -9.97 -8.98 2.86
CA ALA A 231 -10.25 -9.07 4.30
C ALA A 231 -11.68 -8.60 4.59
N ALA A 232 -12.44 -9.38 5.35
CA ALA A 232 -13.80 -9.06 5.71
C ALA A 232 -13.79 -7.95 6.77
N GLU A 233 -14.94 -7.31 6.95
CA GLU A 233 -15.16 -6.43 8.08
C GLU A 233 -14.70 -7.10 9.40
N GLY A 234 -14.07 -6.31 10.27
CA GLY A 234 -13.63 -6.80 11.57
C GLY A 234 -12.35 -7.65 11.54
N THR A 235 -11.81 -7.99 10.36
CA THR A 235 -10.68 -8.94 10.25
C THR A 235 -9.32 -8.26 10.41
N LEU A 236 -9.16 -7.06 9.83
CA LEU A 236 -7.94 -6.29 9.96
C LEU A 236 -8.05 -5.35 11.15
N GLY A 237 -7.11 -5.49 12.09
CA GLY A 237 -6.91 -4.55 13.19
C GLY A 237 -5.52 -3.95 13.11
N PHE A 238 -5.39 -2.67 13.47
CA PHE A 238 -4.09 -2.03 13.60
C PHE A 238 -3.36 -2.62 14.82
N ARG A 239 -2.06 -2.94 14.66
CA ARG A 239 -1.17 -3.37 15.76
C ARG A 239 0.01 -2.41 15.87
N GLY A 240 0.72 -2.46 17.01
CA GLY A 240 1.92 -1.65 17.23
C GLY A 240 1.62 -0.17 17.45
N THR A 241 2.51 0.71 16.96
CA THR A 241 2.37 2.17 17.12
C THR A 241 1.11 2.72 16.46
N ALA A 242 0.69 2.16 15.32
CA ALA A 242 -0.56 2.53 14.66
C ALA A 242 -1.80 2.19 15.49
N ALA A 243 -1.76 1.16 16.34
CA ALA A 243 -2.87 0.82 17.23
C ALA A 243 -3.11 1.87 18.32
N ARG A 244 -2.07 2.66 18.66
CA ARG A 244 -2.20 3.75 19.65
C ARG A 244 -2.99 4.93 19.11
N THR A 245 -2.99 5.12 17.79
CA THR A 245 -3.66 6.24 17.11
C THR A 245 -4.96 5.83 16.41
N LEU A 246 -5.03 4.59 15.93
CA LEU A 246 -6.18 4.00 15.24
C LEU A 246 -6.57 2.69 15.94
N ALA A 247 -7.05 2.79 17.18
CA ALA A 247 -7.52 1.62 17.91
C ALA A 247 -8.81 1.08 17.25
N GLY A 248 -8.83 -0.22 16.95
CA GLY A 248 -10.01 -0.91 16.45
C GLY A 248 -9.74 -1.82 15.26
N THR A 249 -10.74 -2.63 14.94
CA THR A 249 -10.83 -3.33 13.66
C THR A 249 -11.42 -2.39 12.61
N LEU A 250 -11.05 -2.57 11.34
CA LEU A 250 -11.66 -1.81 10.26
C LEU A 250 -13.15 -2.21 10.14
N PRO A 251 -14.09 -1.23 10.18
CA PRO A 251 -15.53 -1.50 10.19
C PRO A 251 -16.09 -1.83 8.81
N GLY A 252 -15.23 -2.05 7.81
CA GLY A 252 -15.64 -2.34 6.44
C GLY A 252 -14.71 -3.34 5.76
N GLU A 253 -15.13 -3.79 4.59
CA GLU A 253 -14.34 -4.72 3.78
C GLU A 253 -13.10 -4.03 3.24
N THR A 254 -11.97 -4.74 3.26
CA THR A 254 -10.70 -4.21 2.76
C THR A 254 -10.12 -5.15 1.72
N THR A 255 -9.65 -4.58 0.62
CA THR A 255 -8.91 -5.26 -0.42
C THR A 255 -7.53 -4.62 -0.53
N ILE A 256 -6.48 -5.43 -0.59
CA ILE A 256 -5.11 -5.00 -0.80
C ILE A 256 -4.56 -5.72 -2.02
N GLY A 257 -4.21 -4.97 -3.05
CA GLY A 257 -3.49 -5.40 -4.22
C GLY A 257 -2.01 -5.07 -4.08
N LEU A 258 -1.11 -6.01 -4.35
CA LEU A 258 0.32 -5.77 -4.41
C LEU A 258 0.86 -6.17 -5.78
N THR A 259 1.75 -5.35 -6.33
CA THR A 259 2.52 -5.67 -7.54
C THR A 259 3.97 -5.28 -7.30
N GLY A 260 4.88 -6.22 -7.50
CA GLY A 260 6.33 -6.00 -7.37
C GLY A 260 6.99 -6.07 -8.74
N THR A 261 7.87 -5.15 -9.07
CA THR A 261 8.62 -5.19 -10.34
C THR A 261 10.05 -4.75 -10.10
N SER A 262 10.90 -4.84 -11.13
CA SER A 262 12.24 -4.22 -11.12
C SER A 262 12.20 -2.70 -10.85
N ALA A 263 11.09 -2.02 -11.13
CA ALA A 263 10.91 -0.60 -10.86
C ALA A 263 10.55 -0.29 -9.40
N GLY A 264 10.11 -1.28 -8.61
CA GLY A 264 9.70 -1.10 -7.22
C GLY A 264 8.45 -1.87 -6.83
N VAL A 265 7.81 -1.46 -5.73
CA VAL A 265 6.59 -2.08 -5.19
C VAL A 265 5.44 -1.10 -5.27
N SER A 266 4.30 -1.55 -5.76
CA SER A 266 3.04 -0.81 -5.71
C SER A 266 2.02 -1.59 -4.88
N ALA A 267 1.25 -0.87 -4.08
CA ALA A 267 0.17 -1.37 -3.27
C ALA A 267 -1.08 -0.53 -3.51
N LYS A 268 -2.18 -1.18 -3.90
CA LYS A 268 -3.48 -0.54 -4.05
C LYS A 268 -4.42 -1.07 -3.00
N ILE A 269 -5.08 -0.20 -2.28
CA ILE A 269 -5.95 -0.53 -1.16
C ILE A 269 -7.34 0.00 -1.50
N SER A 270 -8.36 -0.85 -1.43
CA SER A 270 -9.76 -0.42 -1.47
C SER A 270 -10.39 -0.75 -0.13
N TYR A 271 -10.99 0.25 0.49
CA TYR A 271 -11.81 0.12 1.68
C TYR A 271 -13.25 0.46 1.32
N ARG A 272 -14.16 -0.46 1.63
CA ARG A 272 -15.60 -0.31 1.40
C ARG A 272 -16.31 -0.15 2.73
N GLY A 273 -16.83 1.05 2.95
CA GLY A 273 -17.55 1.41 4.16
C GLY A 273 -19.07 1.33 3.99
N THR A 274 -19.77 1.49 5.10
CA THR A 274 -21.22 1.72 5.13
C THR A 274 -21.56 3.13 4.63
N GLY A 275 -22.83 3.41 4.30
CA GLY A 275 -23.26 4.71 3.74
C GLY A 275 -22.82 5.92 4.57
N ASP A 276 -22.95 5.84 5.90
CA ASP A 276 -22.51 6.89 6.82
C ASP A 276 -20.99 7.09 6.82
N GLU A 277 -20.22 6.01 6.68
CA GLU A 277 -18.77 6.05 6.60
C GLU A 277 -18.29 6.65 5.28
N VAL A 278 -18.92 6.29 4.17
CA VAL A 278 -18.65 6.89 2.86
C VAL A 278 -18.88 8.40 2.92
N ALA A 279 -19.98 8.84 3.53
CA ALA A 279 -20.28 10.27 3.71
C ALA A 279 -19.21 10.97 4.56
N LYS A 280 -18.79 10.36 5.68
CA LYS A 280 -17.72 10.89 6.54
C LYS A 280 -16.38 10.98 5.81
N ILE A 281 -15.99 9.95 5.06
CA ILE A 281 -14.74 9.92 4.28
C ILE A 281 -14.74 11.03 3.24
N ARG A 282 -15.83 11.19 2.47
CA ARG A 282 -15.95 12.26 1.47
C ARG A 282 -15.93 13.66 2.09
N ALA A 283 -16.57 13.84 3.24
CA ALA A 283 -16.55 15.11 3.97
C ALA A 283 -15.16 15.44 4.55
N ALA A 284 -14.38 14.43 4.93
CA ALA A 284 -13.03 14.59 5.47
C ALA A 284 -11.98 14.83 4.37
N LEU A 285 -12.16 14.21 3.20
CA LEU A 285 -11.25 14.28 2.04
C LEU A 285 -11.91 14.95 0.81
N PRO A 286 -12.43 16.19 0.93
CA PRO A 286 -13.10 16.87 -0.18
C PRO A 286 -12.17 17.19 -1.37
N GLY A 287 -10.85 17.05 -1.20
CA GLY A 287 -9.87 17.37 -2.23
C GLY A 287 -9.40 18.84 -2.19
N GLY A 288 -8.83 19.29 -3.31
CA GLY A 288 -8.34 20.65 -3.51
C GLY A 288 -6.81 20.77 -3.44
N ALA A 289 -6.35 22.02 -3.63
CA ALA A 289 -4.95 22.45 -3.58
C ALA A 289 -3.99 21.79 -4.58
N GLY A 290 -4.46 21.08 -5.62
CA GLY A 290 -3.59 20.53 -6.66
C GLY A 290 -2.76 21.60 -7.37
N GLY A 291 -3.38 22.75 -7.67
CA GLY A 291 -2.68 23.92 -8.23
C GLY A 291 -1.65 24.56 -7.29
N LEU A 292 -1.80 24.40 -5.97
CA LEU A 292 -0.85 24.93 -4.98
C LEU A 292 0.34 23.98 -4.78
N ALA A 293 0.16 22.68 -4.98
CA ALA A 293 1.24 21.71 -4.90
C ALA A 293 2.37 22.00 -5.90
N ALA A 294 2.03 22.62 -7.04
CA ALA A 294 2.99 23.03 -8.06
C ALA A 294 3.86 24.24 -7.65
N LEU A 295 3.50 24.94 -6.57
CA LEU A 295 4.29 26.04 -6.00
C LEU A 295 5.27 25.56 -4.93
N LEU A 296 5.17 24.31 -4.50
CA LEU A 296 6.07 23.76 -3.50
C LEU A 296 7.49 23.62 -4.09
N PRO A 297 8.55 23.90 -3.30
CA PRO A 297 9.93 23.74 -3.75
C PRO A 297 10.19 22.35 -4.33
N ALA A 298 10.69 22.29 -5.56
CA ALA A 298 10.85 21.04 -6.32
C ALA A 298 11.85 20.07 -5.66
N ASP A 299 12.82 20.64 -4.95
CA ASP A 299 13.89 20.00 -4.21
C ASP A 299 13.50 19.58 -2.78
N ALA A 300 12.28 19.92 -2.33
CA ALA A 300 11.82 19.48 -1.02
C ALA A 300 11.67 17.94 -1.01
N PRO A 301 12.34 17.23 -0.08
CA PRO A 301 12.27 15.79 0.01
C PRO A 301 10.88 15.29 0.36
N VAL A 302 10.06 16.08 1.06
CA VAL A 302 8.67 15.73 1.33
C VAL A 302 7.76 16.80 0.76
N ARG A 303 6.86 16.39 -0.14
CA ARG A 303 5.80 17.23 -0.69
C ARG A 303 4.46 16.55 -0.48
N MET A 304 3.48 17.29 -0.01
CA MET A 304 2.15 16.78 0.28
C MET A 304 1.10 17.70 -0.33
N ARG A 305 0.03 17.09 -0.82
CA ARG A 305 -1.24 17.72 -1.10
C ARG A 305 -2.27 17.12 -0.16
N LEU A 306 -2.71 17.91 0.79
CA LEU A 306 -3.65 17.50 1.81
C LEU A 306 -5.04 18.01 1.41
N GLY A 307 -5.81 17.27 0.61
CA GLY A 307 -7.19 17.65 0.29
C GLY A 307 -8.17 17.37 1.43
N LEU A 308 -7.80 17.82 2.62
CA LEU A 308 -8.53 17.64 3.86
C LEU A 308 -9.37 18.88 4.17
N GLN A 309 -10.47 18.69 4.89
CA GLN A 309 -11.26 19.80 5.43
C GLN A 309 -10.55 20.43 6.65
N PRO A 310 -10.16 21.73 6.62
CA PRO A 310 -9.36 22.34 7.70
C PRO A 310 -9.96 22.18 9.10
N ALA A 311 -11.28 22.32 9.23
CA ALA A 311 -11.97 22.14 10.49
C ALA A 311 -11.88 20.70 11.03
N GLU A 312 -11.94 19.69 10.15
CA GLU A 312 -11.79 18.29 10.57
C GLU A 312 -10.35 18.00 11.00
N VAL A 313 -9.35 18.53 10.28
CA VAL A 313 -7.93 18.40 10.67
C VAL A 313 -7.70 18.95 12.08
N LEU A 314 -8.21 20.15 12.37
CA LEU A 314 -8.06 20.75 13.70
C LEU A 314 -8.81 19.97 14.79
N ARG A 315 -10.00 19.43 14.51
CA ARG A 315 -10.73 18.57 15.45
C ARG A 315 -9.96 17.29 15.78
N GLN A 316 -9.38 16.65 14.76
CA GLN A 316 -8.57 15.45 14.94
C GLN A 316 -7.25 15.77 15.66
N ALA A 317 -6.60 16.87 15.31
CA ALA A 317 -5.36 17.31 15.93
C ALA A 317 -5.55 17.64 17.43
N ARG A 318 -6.72 18.12 17.83
CA ARG A 318 -7.09 18.35 19.24
C ARG A 318 -7.11 17.08 20.10
N ARG A 319 -7.02 15.87 19.50
CA ARG A 319 -6.81 14.61 20.25
C ARG A 319 -5.39 14.48 20.81
N ILE A 320 -4.44 15.29 20.30
CA ILE A 320 -3.07 15.36 20.80
C ILE A 320 -3.04 16.39 21.93
N PRO A 321 -2.69 16.01 23.18
CA PRO A 321 -2.77 16.90 24.35
C PRO A 321 -2.03 18.23 24.18
N GLU A 322 -0.85 18.21 23.57
CA GLU A 322 -0.03 19.40 23.34
C GLU A 322 -0.68 20.36 22.34
N ILE A 323 -1.33 19.83 21.30
CA ILE A 323 -2.06 20.63 20.32
C ILE A 323 -3.34 21.19 20.95
N ALA A 324 -4.06 20.38 21.73
CA ALA A 324 -5.24 20.85 22.46
C ALA A 324 -4.88 22.02 23.39
N GLN A 325 -3.80 21.89 24.17
CA GLN A 325 -3.31 22.93 25.06
C GLN A 325 -2.93 24.21 24.29
N ALA A 326 -2.27 24.07 23.14
CA ALA A 326 -1.92 25.20 22.29
C ALA A 326 -3.18 25.91 21.73
N MET A 327 -4.16 25.14 21.26
CA MET A 327 -5.44 25.68 20.77
C MET A 327 -6.23 26.38 21.89
N ASP A 328 -6.30 25.79 23.08
CA ASP A 328 -7.01 26.37 24.22
C ASP A 328 -6.30 27.66 24.71
N SER A 329 -4.97 27.72 24.63
CA SER A 329 -4.17 28.91 24.94
C SER A 329 -4.41 30.04 23.92
N LEU A 330 -4.55 29.71 22.63
CA LEU A 330 -4.95 30.67 21.59
C LEU A 330 -6.38 31.18 21.82
N ALA A 331 -7.30 30.28 22.19
CA ALA A 331 -8.69 30.62 22.49
C ALA A 331 -8.79 31.57 23.69
N ALA A 332 -8.04 31.31 24.76
CA ALA A 332 -7.91 32.24 25.90
C ALA A 332 -7.25 33.57 25.49
N GLY A 333 -6.39 33.55 24.48
CA GLY A 333 -5.81 34.72 23.85
C GLY A 333 -6.78 35.56 23.01
N GLY A 334 -7.98 35.02 22.71
CA GLY A 334 -9.04 35.67 21.92
C GLY A 334 -9.20 35.13 20.50
N VAL A 335 -8.54 34.02 20.14
CA VAL A 335 -8.61 33.40 18.81
C VAL A 335 -8.87 31.92 18.91
N ASP A 336 -10.03 31.48 18.45
CA ASP A 336 -10.34 30.06 18.33
C ASP A 336 -10.04 29.58 16.90
N PRO A 337 -9.02 28.73 16.67
CA PRO A 337 -8.69 28.25 15.34
C PRO A 337 -9.85 27.54 14.62
N LEU A 338 -10.75 26.86 15.34
CA LEU A 338 -11.90 26.16 14.76
C LEU A 338 -13.01 27.12 14.35
N ARG A 339 -13.20 28.21 15.09
CA ARG A 339 -14.24 29.21 14.81
C ARG A 339 -13.76 30.32 13.88
N ASP A 340 -12.51 30.75 14.02
CA ASP A 340 -12.04 32.01 13.43
C ASP A 340 -11.17 31.75 12.18
N ILE A 341 -10.35 30.69 12.16
CA ILE A 341 -9.41 30.39 11.05
C ILE A 341 -9.99 29.34 10.09
N ALA A 342 -10.38 28.16 10.59
CA ALA A 342 -10.78 27.04 9.73
C ALA A 342 -11.93 27.36 8.76
N PRO A 343 -12.97 28.13 9.14
CA PRO A 343 -14.05 28.46 8.21
C PRO A 343 -13.66 29.51 7.16
N ALA A 344 -12.52 30.20 7.34
CA ALA A 344 -12.01 31.19 6.39
C ALA A 344 -11.10 30.56 5.32
N LEU A 345 -10.70 29.30 5.51
CA LEU A 345 -9.92 28.51 4.57
C LEU A 345 -10.86 27.66 3.70
N ALA A 346 -10.56 27.60 2.41
CA ALA A 346 -11.18 26.62 1.53
C ALA A 346 -10.57 25.24 1.77
N PRO A 347 -11.24 24.15 1.34
CA PRO A 347 -10.69 22.81 1.48
C PRO A 347 -9.36 22.63 0.74
N GLY A 348 -8.47 21.85 1.35
CA GLY A 348 -7.17 21.53 0.78
C GLY A 348 -6.01 22.36 1.32
N ALA A 349 -4.81 21.79 1.29
CA ALA A 349 -3.54 22.48 1.53
C ALA A 349 -2.41 21.80 0.76
N ALA A 350 -1.36 22.55 0.44
CA ALA A 350 -0.09 22.02 -0.07
C ALA A 350 0.99 22.25 0.99
N LEU A 351 1.82 21.24 1.26
CA LEU A 351 2.86 21.27 2.29
C LEU A 351 4.18 20.74 1.74
N ALA A 352 5.27 21.45 1.97
CA ALA A 352 6.63 20.97 1.75
C ALA A 352 7.40 20.95 3.07
N ILE A 353 8.18 19.90 3.28
CA ILE A 353 9.15 19.78 4.36
C ILE A 353 10.51 19.47 3.74
N GLY A 354 11.52 20.24 4.13
CA GLY A 354 12.89 20.09 3.68
C GLY A 354 13.91 20.37 4.76
N LEU A 355 15.17 20.29 4.36
CA LEU A 355 16.32 20.54 5.22
C LEU A 355 16.81 21.96 4.94
N SER A 356 17.03 22.75 6.00
CA SER A 356 17.58 24.09 5.86
C SER A 356 18.99 24.04 5.22
N PRO A 357 19.35 24.96 4.30
CA PRO A 357 20.71 25.09 3.79
C PRO A 357 21.77 25.32 4.88
N SER A 358 21.34 25.84 6.03
CA SER A 358 22.17 26.07 7.20
C SER A 358 21.85 25.09 8.35
N ALA A 359 21.27 23.92 8.04
CA ALA A 359 20.92 22.95 9.06
C ALA A 359 22.12 22.62 9.95
N LYS A 360 21.86 22.23 11.19
CA LYS A 360 22.88 21.73 12.14
C LYS A 360 22.51 20.30 12.50
N LEU A 361 23.02 19.33 11.72
CA LEU A 361 22.66 17.93 11.85
C LEU A 361 23.12 17.33 13.19
N GLY A 362 24.30 17.74 13.70
CA GLY A 362 24.75 17.30 15.02
C GLY A 362 23.77 17.68 16.15
N ALA A 363 23.15 18.86 16.05
CA ALA A 363 22.14 19.31 17.00
C ALA A 363 20.80 18.57 16.90
N LEU A 364 20.51 17.87 15.79
CA LEU A 364 19.30 17.04 15.69
C LEU A 364 19.45 15.70 16.42
N VAL A 365 20.68 15.25 16.69
CA VAL A 365 20.97 13.99 17.38
C VAL A 365 20.74 14.11 18.89
N ASP A 366 21.06 15.28 19.47
CA ASP A 366 20.98 15.51 20.91
C ASP A 366 19.57 15.85 21.42
N TYR A 367 18.68 16.34 20.54
CA TYR A 367 17.40 16.92 20.95
C TYR A 367 16.23 16.35 20.16
N GLY A 368 15.12 16.04 20.85
CA GLY A 368 13.87 15.74 20.17
C GLY A 368 13.38 16.96 19.40
N ILE A 369 13.00 16.76 18.13
CA ILE A 369 12.43 17.78 17.21
C ILE A 369 11.23 18.57 17.76
N PHE A 370 10.72 18.22 18.95
CA PHE A 370 9.56 18.82 19.60
C PHE A 370 9.89 19.73 20.80
N ASP A 371 11.16 19.89 21.20
CA ASP A 371 11.52 20.90 22.21
C ASP A 371 11.70 22.31 21.62
N TRP A 372 10.63 22.80 20.98
CA TRP A 372 10.60 24.12 20.33
C TRP A 372 10.73 25.30 21.32
N ARG A 373 10.58 25.02 22.62
CA ARG A 373 10.70 26.02 23.69
C ARG A 373 12.15 26.44 23.91
N THR A 374 13.09 25.52 23.72
CA THR A 374 14.52 25.77 23.93
C THR A 374 15.28 26.04 22.63
N ARG A 375 14.85 25.47 21.49
CA ARG A 375 15.44 25.73 20.16
C ARG A 375 14.39 25.76 19.07
N SER A 376 14.57 26.64 18.09
CA SER A 376 13.69 26.65 16.92
C SER A 376 13.94 25.42 16.02
N PRO A 377 12.90 24.66 15.64
CA PRO A 377 13.05 23.58 14.66
C PRO A 377 13.43 24.11 13.26
N PHE A 378 13.19 25.40 13.00
CA PHE A 378 13.44 26.03 11.71
C PHE A 378 14.90 26.41 11.46
N GLU A 379 15.79 26.21 12.43
CA GLU A 379 17.24 26.25 12.19
C GLU A 379 17.70 25.06 11.34
N SER A 380 17.00 23.92 11.45
CA SER A 380 17.35 22.68 10.76
C SER A 380 16.34 22.29 9.68
N LEU A 381 15.07 22.64 9.84
CA LEU A 381 14.01 22.27 8.92
C LEU A 381 13.46 23.48 8.17
N GLN A 382 13.14 23.25 6.91
CA GLN A 382 12.33 24.14 6.10
C GLN A 382 10.91 23.59 6.04
N LEU A 383 9.92 24.44 6.27
CA LEU A 383 8.50 24.11 6.16
C LEU A 383 7.79 25.19 5.36
N LEU A 384 7.01 24.80 4.36
CA LEU A 384 6.12 25.69 3.63
C LEU A 384 4.74 25.04 3.55
N ALA A 385 3.72 25.68 4.09
CA ALA A 385 2.33 25.29 3.93
C ALA A 385 1.57 26.39 3.21
N LEU A 386 0.75 26.01 2.23
CA LEU A 386 -0.10 26.87 1.42
C LEU A 386 -1.53 26.36 1.50
N ALA A 387 -2.50 27.23 1.74
CA ALA A 387 -3.91 26.89 1.77
C ALA A 387 -4.74 27.91 0.97
N PRO A 388 -5.74 27.47 0.19
CA PRO A 388 -6.64 28.37 -0.50
C PRO A 388 -7.55 29.10 0.50
N VAL A 389 -7.82 30.38 0.23
CA VAL A 389 -8.64 31.22 1.09
C VAL A 389 -10.08 31.27 0.58
N ALA A 390 -11.05 30.96 1.46
CA ALA A 390 -12.47 31.07 1.16
C ALA A 390 -13.03 32.47 1.49
N ASP A 391 -12.56 33.05 2.60
CA ASP A 391 -12.97 34.37 3.07
C ASP A 391 -11.75 35.18 3.53
N GLU A 392 -11.28 36.07 2.65
CA GLU A 392 -10.09 36.91 2.89
C GLU A 392 -10.28 37.85 4.08
N THR A 393 -11.47 38.44 4.23
CA THR A 393 -11.73 39.44 5.27
C THR A 393 -11.70 38.78 6.64
N ARG A 394 -12.37 37.64 6.76
CA ARG A 394 -12.38 36.85 7.98
C ARG A 394 -11.00 36.33 8.32
N LEU A 395 -10.27 35.77 7.34
CA LEU A 395 -8.94 35.24 7.60
C LEU A 395 -7.95 36.34 7.99
N SER A 396 -7.99 37.50 7.32
CA SER A 396 -7.14 38.65 7.67
C SER A 396 -7.34 39.09 9.12
N ARG A 397 -8.60 39.18 9.56
CA ARG A 397 -8.94 39.50 10.96
C ARG A 397 -8.43 38.42 11.91
N ALA A 398 -8.65 37.15 11.58
CA ALA A 398 -8.18 36.03 12.40
C ALA A 398 -6.65 36.00 12.55
N LEU A 399 -5.90 36.29 11.47
CA LEU A 399 -4.43 36.36 11.50
C LEU A 399 -3.93 37.57 12.31
N GLN A 400 -4.62 38.72 12.24
CA GLN A 400 -4.31 39.88 13.11
C GLN A 400 -4.52 39.55 14.58
N SER A 401 -5.66 38.93 14.92
CA SER A 401 -5.93 38.49 16.28
C SER A 401 -4.94 37.41 16.74
N LEU A 402 -4.52 36.50 15.84
CA LEU A 402 -3.51 35.48 16.14
C LEU A 402 -2.18 36.14 16.48
N ALA A 403 -1.75 37.11 15.69
CA ALA A 403 -0.53 37.89 15.94
C ALA A 403 -0.58 38.63 17.29
N ALA A 404 -1.75 39.10 17.72
CA ALA A 404 -1.94 39.74 19.03
C ALA A 404 -2.00 38.75 20.20
N ALA A 405 -2.43 37.50 19.95
CA ALA A 405 -2.53 36.45 20.97
C ALA A 405 -1.19 35.75 21.24
N LEU A 406 -0.37 35.54 20.20
CA LEU A 406 0.92 34.83 20.29
C LEU A 406 1.90 35.37 21.35
N PRO A 407 1.99 36.69 21.62
CA PRO A 407 2.78 37.21 22.74
C PRO A 407 2.39 36.70 24.12
N LYS A 408 1.11 36.41 24.35
CA LYS A 408 0.63 35.81 25.61
C LYS A 408 1.11 34.36 25.77
N ALA A 409 1.43 33.70 24.66
CA ALA A 409 2.02 32.36 24.63
C ALA A 409 3.57 32.38 24.63
N GLY A 410 4.20 33.54 24.87
CA GLY A 410 5.65 33.67 24.99
C GLY A 410 6.41 33.91 23.68
N ALA A 411 5.71 34.23 22.59
CA ALA A 411 6.34 34.53 21.30
C ALA A 411 6.49 36.05 21.06
N LYS A 412 7.53 36.49 20.36
CA LYS A 412 7.60 37.86 19.82
C LYS A 412 7.06 37.85 18.39
N VAL A 413 6.15 38.76 18.08
CA VAL A 413 5.57 38.86 16.73
C VAL A 413 5.88 40.23 16.14
N GLN A 414 6.43 40.24 14.93
CA GLN A 414 6.74 41.44 14.18
C GLN A 414 5.96 41.46 12.87
N ARG A 415 5.30 42.58 12.56
CA ARG A 415 4.62 42.79 11.27
C ARG A 415 5.65 42.95 10.16
N THR A 416 5.43 42.29 9.02
CA THR A 416 6.17 42.46 7.77
C THR A 416 5.23 43.00 6.69
N SER A 417 5.75 43.31 5.49
CA SER A 417 4.95 43.77 4.34
C SER A 417 3.76 42.84 4.04
N ASP A 418 4.03 41.54 4.03
CA ASP A 418 3.10 40.52 3.50
C ASP A 418 2.55 39.60 4.60
N GLY A 419 2.90 39.83 5.87
CA GLY A 419 2.56 38.89 6.95
C GLY A 419 3.13 39.25 8.31
N TRP A 420 3.43 38.24 9.10
CA TRP A 420 4.01 38.36 10.44
C TRP A 420 5.18 37.40 10.57
N GLN A 421 6.24 37.84 11.24
CA GLN A 421 7.35 37.02 11.69
C GLN A 421 7.15 36.69 13.16
N VAL A 422 7.19 35.41 13.51
CA VAL A 422 7.19 34.95 14.91
C VAL A 422 8.62 34.63 15.34
N ARG A 423 8.99 34.94 16.58
CA ARG A 423 10.28 34.57 17.20
C ARG A 423 10.02 34.02 18.60
N TYR A 424 10.75 32.98 18.97
CA TYR A 424 10.70 32.40 20.32
C TYR A 424 12.03 32.65 21.03
N ALA A 425 12.11 32.32 22.33
CA ALA A 425 13.36 32.39 23.06
C ALA A 425 14.46 31.55 22.39
N GLY A 426 14.10 30.40 21.83
CA GLY A 426 14.99 29.48 21.13
C GLY A 426 15.32 29.81 19.67
N GLY A 427 14.90 30.96 19.12
CA GLY A 427 15.27 31.38 17.75
C GLY A 427 14.10 31.90 16.90
N GLU A 428 14.30 31.93 15.57
CA GLU A 428 13.25 32.36 14.63
C GLU A 428 12.12 31.33 14.54
N GLY A 429 10.89 31.78 14.72
CA GLY A 429 9.68 30.97 14.49
C GLY A 429 9.20 31.07 13.05
N PRO A 430 7.98 30.57 12.77
CA PRO A 430 7.43 30.63 11.43
C PRO A 430 7.01 32.07 11.07
N ARG A 431 6.96 32.33 9.78
CA ARG A 431 6.24 33.45 9.18
C ARG A 431 4.89 32.98 8.69
N PHE A 432 3.88 33.84 8.75
CA PHE A 432 2.58 33.54 8.16
C PHE A 432 1.94 34.79 7.58
N GLY A 433 1.03 34.63 6.63
CA GLY A 433 0.36 35.75 5.99
C GLY A 433 -0.57 35.34 4.86
N LEU A 434 -0.93 36.34 4.05
CA LEU A 434 -1.73 36.19 2.86
C LEU A 434 -0.91 36.64 1.65
N ALA A 435 -1.07 35.96 0.53
CA ALA A 435 -0.49 36.34 -0.75
C ALA A 435 -1.51 36.15 -1.87
N THR A 436 -1.30 36.83 -2.99
CA THR A 436 -2.04 36.55 -4.23
C THR A 436 -1.12 35.82 -5.17
N VAL A 437 -1.44 34.57 -5.49
CA VAL A 437 -0.63 33.72 -6.38
C VAL A 437 -1.49 33.28 -7.55
N ALA A 438 -1.05 33.57 -8.78
CA ALA A 438 -1.80 33.29 -10.01
C ALA A 438 -3.28 33.76 -9.96
N GLY A 439 -3.53 34.94 -9.38
CA GLY A 439 -4.87 35.52 -9.24
C GLY A 439 -5.72 34.94 -8.10
N GLN A 440 -5.21 33.99 -7.32
CA GLN A 440 -5.93 33.38 -6.20
C GLN A 440 -5.33 33.83 -4.86
N LYS A 441 -6.20 34.05 -3.86
CA LYS A 441 -5.78 34.34 -2.49
C LYS A 441 -5.35 33.07 -1.79
N VAL A 442 -4.12 33.09 -1.27
CA VAL A 442 -3.47 31.95 -0.62
C VAL A 442 -2.99 32.38 0.76
N ALA A 443 -3.36 31.60 1.77
CA ALA A 443 -2.77 31.68 3.08
C ALA A 443 -1.48 30.87 3.10
N TRP A 444 -0.42 31.41 3.68
CA TRP A 444 0.87 30.75 3.72
C TRP A 444 1.44 30.75 5.14
N LEU A 445 2.17 29.69 5.45
CA LEU A 445 2.97 29.50 6.66
C LEU A 445 4.33 28.97 6.23
N ALA A 446 5.41 29.67 6.58
CA ALA A 446 6.75 29.31 6.17
C ALA A 446 7.74 29.41 7.34
N GLY A 447 8.54 28.38 7.57
CA GLY A 447 9.63 28.39 8.55
C GLY A 447 10.93 27.91 7.91
N GLY A 448 12.06 28.49 8.31
CA GLY A 448 13.39 28.14 7.78
C GLY A 448 13.71 28.70 6.39
N TYR A 449 12.79 29.50 5.82
CA TYR A 449 13.00 30.21 4.55
C TYR A 449 13.40 31.66 4.81
N GLY A 450 14.24 32.24 3.95
CA GLY A 450 14.49 33.69 3.94
C GLY A 450 13.29 34.48 3.40
N ALA A 451 13.17 35.77 3.71
CA ALA A 451 12.05 36.59 3.22
C ALA A 451 12.03 36.67 1.67
N ARG A 452 13.20 36.91 1.06
CA ARG A 452 13.34 36.93 -0.41
C ARG A 452 13.08 35.58 -1.05
N GLU A 453 13.50 34.50 -0.41
CA GLU A 453 13.31 33.14 -0.89
C GLU A 453 11.82 32.78 -0.92
N LEU A 454 11.09 33.08 0.15
CA LEU A 454 9.65 32.90 0.21
C LEU A 454 8.91 33.73 -0.85
N SER A 455 9.25 35.02 -0.99
CA SER A 455 8.66 35.86 -2.04
C SER A 455 8.95 35.31 -3.43
N GLY A 456 10.15 34.77 -3.66
CA GLY A 456 10.52 34.10 -4.91
C GLY A 456 9.67 32.86 -5.18
N ILE A 457 9.44 32.00 -4.18
CA ILE A 457 8.59 30.81 -4.29
C ILE A 457 7.14 31.20 -4.61
N LEU A 458 6.59 32.19 -3.90
CA LEU A 458 5.20 32.64 -4.11
C LEU A 458 5.00 33.36 -5.45
N ALA A 459 6.06 33.90 -6.04
CA ALA A 459 6.06 34.54 -7.35
C ALA A 459 6.45 33.58 -8.50
N ALA A 460 6.98 32.39 -8.18
CA ALA A 460 7.51 31.47 -9.17
C ALA A 460 6.42 30.89 -10.09
N ALA A 461 6.83 30.54 -11.30
CA ALA A 461 6.01 29.72 -12.18
C ALA A 461 5.81 28.32 -11.56
N ARG A 462 4.66 27.71 -11.84
CA ARG A 462 4.32 26.35 -11.39
C ARG A 462 5.36 25.34 -11.88
N ASP A 463 5.81 24.45 -11.00
CA ASP A 463 6.71 23.34 -11.33
C ASP A 463 6.06 22.43 -12.39
N PRO A 464 6.55 22.41 -13.65
CA PRO A 464 6.01 21.56 -14.70
C PRO A 464 6.34 20.08 -14.48
N SER A 465 7.31 19.79 -13.59
CA SER A 465 7.71 18.42 -13.22
C SER A 465 6.94 17.87 -12.02
N LEU A 466 5.87 18.56 -11.59
CA LEU A 466 5.02 18.10 -10.50
C LEU A 466 4.50 16.69 -10.80
N PRO A 467 4.71 15.73 -9.88
CA PRO A 467 4.24 14.38 -10.07
C PRO A 467 2.72 14.35 -10.22
N PRO A 468 2.15 13.55 -11.16
CA PRO A 468 0.71 13.52 -11.40
C PRO A 468 -0.12 13.30 -10.12
N VAL A 469 0.38 12.49 -9.19
CA VAL A 469 -0.27 12.19 -7.90
C VAL A 469 -0.47 13.43 -7.01
N LEU A 470 0.42 14.42 -7.09
CA LEU A 470 0.31 15.68 -6.36
C LEU A 470 -0.48 16.74 -7.15
N ALA A 471 -0.63 16.58 -8.47
CA ALA A 471 -1.37 17.51 -9.32
C ALA A 471 -2.89 17.28 -9.29
N GLN A 472 -3.33 16.05 -9.02
CA GLN A 472 -4.74 15.67 -8.96
C GLN A 472 -5.44 16.29 -7.75
N ASP A 473 -6.61 16.92 -7.96
CA ASP A 473 -7.39 17.52 -6.87
C ASP A 473 -8.11 16.57 -5.90
N PRO A 474 -8.64 15.39 -6.29
CA PRO A 474 -9.41 14.58 -5.34
C PRO A 474 -8.53 13.95 -4.26
N GLY A 475 -9.03 13.91 -3.01
CA GLY A 475 -8.39 13.16 -1.93
C GLY A 475 -7.15 13.82 -1.33
N ALA A 476 -6.15 13.05 -0.91
CA ALA A 476 -4.85 13.55 -0.42
C ALA A 476 -3.70 12.74 -1.03
N ALA A 477 -2.51 13.33 -1.10
CA ALA A 477 -1.31 12.69 -1.61
C ALA A 477 -0.04 13.17 -0.89
N VAL A 478 0.94 12.29 -0.77
CA VAL A 478 2.29 12.57 -0.25
C VAL A 478 3.31 11.95 -1.19
N ARG A 479 4.41 12.67 -1.38
CA ARG A 479 5.63 12.19 -2.01
C ARG A 479 6.79 12.38 -1.05
N VAL A 480 7.59 11.33 -0.92
CA VAL A 480 8.88 11.32 -0.25
C VAL A 480 9.95 10.98 -1.28
N ASP A 481 10.88 11.90 -1.50
CA ASP A 481 11.99 11.80 -2.44
C ASP A 481 13.31 11.77 -1.67
N LEU A 482 13.84 10.57 -1.43
CA LEU A 482 15.06 10.40 -0.65
C LEU A 482 16.31 10.77 -1.47
N ALA A 483 16.21 10.82 -2.80
CA ALA A 483 17.26 11.39 -3.65
C ALA A 483 17.42 12.89 -3.39
N ALA A 484 16.30 13.61 -3.32
CA ALA A 484 16.30 15.04 -2.99
C ALA A 484 16.84 15.29 -1.57
N LEU A 485 16.48 14.43 -0.60
CA LEU A 485 17.03 14.50 0.75
C LEU A 485 18.56 14.30 0.75
N ALA A 486 19.05 13.25 0.10
CA ALA A 486 20.47 12.96 0.02
C ALA A 486 21.24 14.10 -0.68
N ALA A 487 20.72 14.61 -1.80
CA ALA A 487 21.31 15.75 -2.50
C ALA A 487 21.39 16.99 -1.61
N ARG A 488 20.33 17.28 -0.83
CA ARG A 488 20.32 18.37 0.13
C ARG A 488 21.34 18.18 1.24
N VAL A 489 21.47 16.97 1.78
CA VAL A 489 22.47 16.65 2.80
C VAL A 489 23.91 16.80 2.27
N ARG A 490 24.19 16.35 1.05
CA ARG A 490 25.50 16.53 0.40
C ARG A 490 25.86 18.00 0.16
N SER A 491 24.85 18.84 -0.05
CA SER A 491 25.06 20.27 -0.25
C SER A 491 25.36 21.05 1.04
N LEU A 492 25.25 20.41 2.21
CA LEU A 492 25.53 21.06 3.49
C LEU A 492 27.04 21.21 3.72
N PRO A 493 27.51 22.33 4.29
CA PRO A 493 28.91 22.50 4.69
C PRO A 493 29.35 21.47 5.73
N ASP A 494 30.63 21.11 5.77
CA ASP A 494 31.18 20.16 6.76
C ASP A 494 30.92 20.57 8.22
N ALA A 495 30.90 21.88 8.48
CA ALA A 495 30.64 22.44 9.81
C ALA A 495 29.24 22.07 10.36
N THR A 496 28.27 21.74 9.48
CA THR A 496 26.90 21.34 9.83
C THR A 496 26.83 20.05 10.64
N TYR A 497 27.81 19.15 10.48
CA TYR A 497 27.87 17.90 11.22
C TYR A 497 28.31 18.10 12.67
N GLY A 498 28.83 19.28 13.03
CA GLY A 498 29.38 19.56 14.35
C GLY A 498 30.79 19.00 14.53
N SER A 499 31.24 18.93 15.79
CA SER A 499 32.56 18.40 16.18
C SER A 499 32.41 17.28 17.21
N GLY A 500 33.36 16.35 17.26
CA GLY A 500 33.38 15.28 18.26
C GLY A 500 32.43 14.12 17.94
N PRO A 501 31.97 13.35 18.95
CA PRO A 501 31.19 12.12 18.75
C PRO A 501 29.88 12.32 17.96
N GLN A 502 29.25 13.49 18.08
CA GLN A 502 28.01 13.83 17.38
C GLN A 502 28.19 13.89 15.86
N ALA A 503 29.34 14.43 15.41
CA ALA A 503 29.67 14.48 13.99
C ALA A 503 29.82 13.08 13.41
N TYR A 504 30.38 12.14 14.19
CA TYR A 504 30.47 10.74 13.78
C TYR A 504 29.09 10.10 13.64
N VAL A 505 28.18 10.30 14.61
CA VAL A 505 26.80 9.77 14.53
C VAL A 505 26.04 10.39 13.36
N ALA A 506 26.10 11.71 13.18
CA ALA A 506 25.44 12.40 12.08
C ALA A 506 25.97 11.93 10.72
N ARG A 507 27.29 11.83 10.54
CA ARG A 507 27.91 11.31 9.32
C ARG A 507 27.57 9.83 9.09
N SER A 508 27.48 9.04 10.16
CA SER A 508 27.06 7.64 10.10
C SER A 508 25.62 7.51 9.63
N VAL A 509 24.67 8.27 10.20
CA VAL A 509 23.27 8.30 9.75
C VAL A 509 23.17 8.71 8.29
N VAL A 510 23.91 9.74 7.87
CA VAL A 510 23.94 10.16 6.47
C VAL A 510 24.49 9.04 5.58
N GLY A 511 25.69 8.55 5.86
CA GLY A 511 26.39 7.59 5.00
C GLY A 511 25.79 6.17 5.01
N GLN A 512 25.18 5.74 6.11
CA GLN A 512 24.63 4.39 6.27
C GLN A 512 23.12 4.31 6.07
N ILE A 513 22.38 5.42 6.17
CA ILE A 513 20.91 5.43 6.04
C ILE A 513 20.47 6.32 4.89
N ILE A 514 20.78 7.62 4.91
CA ILE A 514 20.22 8.56 3.92
C ILE A 514 20.78 8.29 2.52
N GLU A 515 22.10 8.15 2.39
CA GLU A 515 22.81 7.93 1.13
C GLU A 515 22.39 6.62 0.44
N PRO A 516 22.35 5.46 1.13
CA PRO A 516 21.83 4.22 0.58
C PRO A 516 20.39 4.29 0.06
N LEU A 517 19.54 5.03 0.77
CA LEU A 517 18.12 5.14 0.43
C LEU A 517 17.85 6.18 -0.65
N SER A 518 18.86 6.89 -1.16
CA SER A 518 18.71 7.87 -2.24
C SER A 518 18.11 7.29 -3.54
N ALA A 519 18.20 5.98 -3.74
CA ALA A 519 17.54 5.31 -4.86
C ALA A 519 16.02 5.20 -4.69
N LEU A 520 15.48 5.45 -3.51
CA LEU A 520 14.07 5.24 -3.21
C LEU A 520 13.25 6.53 -3.33
N ARG A 521 12.04 6.34 -3.86
CA ARG A 521 11.00 7.36 -3.87
C ARG A 521 9.68 6.71 -3.50
N ALA A 522 8.99 7.29 -2.55
CA ALA A 522 7.67 6.83 -2.15
C ALA A 522 6.61 7.86 -2.54
N THR A 523 5.49 7.38 -3.06
CA THR A 523 4.27 8.16 -3.24
C THR A 523 3.12 7.42 -2.59
N ALA A 524 2.25 8.14 -1.89
CA ALA A 524 1.01 7.60 -1.40
C ALA A 524 -0.12 8.57 -1.68
N ALA A 525 -1.27 8.06 -2.14
CA ALA A 525 -2.48 8.81 -2.37
C ALA A 525 -3.67 8.11 -1.70
N ALA A 526 -4.65 8.90 -1.28
CA ALA A 526 -5.90 8.44 -0.70
C ALA A 526 -7.03 9.23 -1.36
N ILE A 527 -7.90 8.55 -2.10
CA ILE A 527 -8.95 9.13 -2.94
C ILE A 527 -10.30 8.60 -2.45
N PRO A 528 -11.24 9.47 -2.05
CA PRO A 528 -12.59 9.03 -1.70
C PRO A 528 -13.31 8.49 -2.94
N THR A 529 -14.15 7.47 -2.76
CA THR A 529 -14.95 6.86 -3.82
C THR A 529 -16.43 6.86 -3.42
N ASP A 530 -17.28 6.33 -4.31
CA ASP A 530 -18.71 6.15 -4.04
C ASP A 530 -19.00 5.00 -3.08
N ARG A 531 -18.00 4.15 -2.84
CA ARG A 531 -18.11 2.95 -2.00
C ARG A 531 -17.24 3.07 -0.74
N GLY A 532 -16.40 4.09 -0.61
CA GLY A 532 -15.50 4.27 0.52
C GLY A 532 -14.23 5.03 0.16
N LEU A 533 -13.09 4.37 0.29
CA LEU A 533 -11.76 4.96 0.10
C LEU A 533 -10.89 4.05 -0.76
N ARG A 534 -10.19 4.63 -1.73
CA ARG A 534 -9.08 3.97 -2.41
C ARG A 534 -7.77 4.62 -2.00
N ALA A 535 -6.73 3.85 -1.74
CA ALA A 535 -5.39 4.35 -1.52
C ALA A 535 -4.40 3.64 -2.43
N ASP A 536 -3.49 4.40 -3.04
CA ASP A 536 -2.44 3.89 -3.90
C ASP A 536 -1.09 4.26 -3.24
N ILE A 537 -0.21 3.30 -3.02
CA ILE A 537 1.11 3.46 -2.40
C ILE A 537 2.14 2.87 -3.36
N ASP A 538 3.08 3.67 -3.85
CA ASP A 538 4.16 3.24 -4.71
C ASP A 538 5.50 3.55 -4.07
N VAL A 539 6.39 2.57 -4.07
CA VAL A 539 7.79 2.70 -3.67
C VAL A 539 8.64 2.35 -4.88
N ALA A 540 9.12 3.37 -5.58
CA ALA A 540 9.98 3.23 -6.74
C ALA A 540 11.45 3.12 -6.33
N ILE A 541 12.19 2.27 -7.07
CA ILE A 541 13.64 2.10 -6.94
C ILE A 541 14.29 2.63 -8.22
N ALA A 542 14.90 3.80 -8.15
CA ALA A 542 15.57 4.46 -9.27
C ALA A 542 16.65 3.57 -9.89
N PRO A 543 16.86 3.59 -11.24
CA PRO A 543 17.89 2.82 -11.94
C PRO A 543 19.31 3.09 -11.41
N ALA A 544 20.19 2.09 -11.51
CA ALA A 544 21.55 2.24 -11.04
C ALA A 544 22.31 3.03 -12.11
N GLY A 545 22.79 4.23 -11.78
CA GLY A 545 23.55 5.08 -12.71
C GLY A 545 22.86 6.40 -13.14
N GLN A 546 21.63 6.67 -12.72
CA GLN A 546 21.03 8.02 -12.78
C GLN A 546 21.29 8.81 -11.48
N ARG A 547 22.52 8.69 -10.94
CA ARG A 547 22.93 9.34 -9.69
C ARG A 547 23.35 10.78 -9.90
#